data_AF-A0A519INU5-F1
#
_entry.id   AF-A0A519INU5-F1
#
_cell.length_a   1.000
_cell.length_b   1.000
_cell.length_c   1.000
_cell.angle_alpha   90.00
_cell.angle_beta   90.00
_cell.angle_gamma   90.00
#
_symmetry.space_group_name_H-M   'P 1'
#
loop_
_entity.id
_entity.type
_entity.pdbx_description
1 polymer ?
#
loop_
_entity_poly.entity_id
_entity_poly.type
_entity_poly.pdbx_seq_one_letter_code
_entity_poly.pdbx_strand_id
1 'polypeptide(L)' 'MSGEVVFANAGERGVVQVTLRHAGRLNAMSRAMWRQLREVFEGIQQQAERGDDSVRCVLIAGEGGAFCA' A
#
# COMPACT_ATOMS: atom_id res chain seq x y z
N MET A 1 -7.67 -15.63 -9.20
CA MET A 1 -6.64 -14.59 -9.31
C MET A 1 -6.21 -14.22 -7.90
N SER A 2 -4.92 -14.17 -7.61
CA SER A 2 -4.42 -13.68 -6.33
C SER A 2 -4.56 -12.15 -6.27
N GLY A 3 -5.03 -11.62 -5.15
CA GLY A 3 -4.93 -10.18 -4.89
C GLY A 3 -3.50 -9.77 -4.51
N GLU A 4 -3.24 -8.47 -4.58
CA GLU A 4 -1.92 -7.87 -4.35
C GLU A 4 -2.02 -6.53 -3.61
N VAL A 5 -0.90 -6.13 -2.99
CA VAL A 5 -0.71 -4.82 -2.38
C VAL A 5 0.35 -4.07 -3.19
N VAL A 6 -0.06 -3.02 -3.90
CA VAL A 6 0.80 -2.26 -4.80
C VAL A 6 1.32 -1.01 -4.11
N PHE A 7 2.63 -0.87 -4.05
CA PHE A 7 3.31 0.34 -3.59
C PHE A 7 3.64 1.24 -4.78
N ALA A 8 3.31 2.53 -4.68
CA ALA A 8 3.76 3.57 -5.59
C ALA A 8 4.62 4.59 -4.82
N ASN A 9 5.76 4.97 -5.41
CA ASN A 9 6.70 5.94 -4.83
C ASN A 9 5.99 7.21 -4.37
N ALA A 10 6.56 7.84 -3.34
CA ALA A 10 6.06 9.07 -2.79
C ALA A 10 5.85 10.12 -3.89
N GLY A 11 4.61 10.59 -4.04
CA GLY A 11 4.28 11.73 -4.89
C GLY A 11 4.90 13.02 -4.33
N GLU A 12 4.55 14.16 -4.94
CA GLU A 12 5.01 15.46 -4.48
C GLU A 12 4.72 15.64 -2.98
N ARG A 13 5.75 16.02 -2.21
CA ARG A 13 5.72 16.29 -0.75
C ARG A 13 5.72 15.06 0.18
N GLY A 14 6.20 13.91 -0.29
CA GLY A 14 6.47 12.75 0.58
C GLY A 14 5.22 11.94 0.92
N VAL A 15 4.19 11.95 0.06
CA VAL A 15 2.98 11.13 0.24
C VAL A 15 3.10 9.85 -0.56
N VAL A 16 3.26 8.72 0.13
CA VAL A 16 3.32 7.37 -0.45
C VAL A 16 1.92 6.84 -0.67
N GLN A 17 1.68 6.17 -1.80
CA GLN A 17 0.40 5.51 -2.05
C GLN A 17 0.54 3.98 -2.01
N VAL A 18 -0.35 3.33 -1.26
CA VAL A 18 -0.50 1.88 -1.19
C VAL A 18 -1.90 1.51 -1.70
N THR A 19 -1.97 0.67 -2.73
CA THR A 19 -3.24 0.27 -3.34
C THR A 19 -3.51 -1.21 -3.12
N LEU A 20 -4.68 -1.53 -2.53
CA LEU A 20 -5.19 -2.89 -2.40
C LEU A 20 -5.91 -3.27 -3.69
N ARG A 21 -5.52 -4.40 -4.32
CA ARG A 21 -6.15 -4.90 -5.54
C ARG A 21 -6.54 -6.36 -5.38
N HIS A 22 -7.83 -6.67 -5.51
CA HIS A 22 -8.31 -8.04 -5.65
C HIS A 22 -9.52 -8.08 -6.59
N ALA A 23 -9.24 -8.21 -7.89
CA ALA A 23 -10.24 -8.20 -8.95
C ALA A 23 -11.35 -9.23 -8.71
N GLY A 24 -12.60 -8.78 -8.79
CA GLY A 24 -13.78 -9.61 -8.54
C GLY A 24 -14.03 -9.98 -7.07
N ARG A 25 -13.27 -9.40 -6.12
CA ARG A 25 -13.38 -9.68 -4.68
C ARG A 25 -13.53 -8.42 -3.82
N LEU A 26 -13.83 -7.27 -4.42
CA LEU A 26 -13.95 -5.99 -3.70
C LEU A 26 -12.74 -5.71 -2.79
N ASN A 27 -11.54 -6.08 -3.27
CA ASN A 27 -10.28 -5.94 -2.54
C ASN A 27 -10.19 -6.72 -1.22
N ALA A 28 -11.09 -7.68 -0.97
CA ALA A 28 -11.05 -8.54 0.22
C ALA A 28 -9.67 -9.19 0.40
N MET A 29 -9.03 -8.95 1.55
CA MET A 29 -7.65 -9.35 1.76
C MET A 29 -7.48 -10.83 2.10
N SER A 30 -6.70 -11.53 1.26
CA SER A 30 -6.23 -12.87 1.57
C SER A 30 -5.11 -12.86 2.62
N ARG A 31 -4.80 -14.03 3.21
CA ARG A 31 -3.64 -14.17 4.11
C ARG A 31 -2.31 -13.76 3.46
N ALA A 32 -2.16 -14.00 2.16
CA ALA A 32 -0.97 -13.60 1.41
C ALA A 32 -0.89 -12.06 1.29
N MET A 33 -2.00 -11.39 1.01
CA MET A 33 -2.07 -9.93 0.93
C MET A 33 -1.74 -9.27 2.27
N TRP A 34 -2.18 -9.84 3.39
CA TRP A 34 -1.80 -9.33 4.71
C TRP A 34 -0.30 -9.39 4.97
N ARG A 35 0.38 -10.44 4.49
CA ARG A 35 1.86 -10.53 4.57
C ARG A 35 2.53 -9.50 3.67
N GLN A 36 2.05 -9.33 2.45
CA GLN A 36 2.53 -8.30 1.53
C GLN A 36 2.33 -6.88 2.10
N LEU A 37 1.18 -6.61 2.72
CA LEU A 37 0.90 -5.31 3.34
C LEU A 37 1.93 -5.01 4.44
N ARG A 38 2.23 -6.01 5.28
CA ARG A 38 3.29 -5.89 6.28
C ARG A 38 4.64 -5.57 5.63
N GLU A 39 5.06 -6.36 4.64
CA GLU A 39 6.34 -6.16 3.94
C GLU A 39 6.46 -4.76 3.32
N VAL A 40 5.38 -4.26 2.70
CA VAL A 40 5.34 -2.90 2.14
C VAL A 40 5.51 -1.85 3.24
N PHE A 41 4.80 -1.97 4.36
CA PHE A 41 4.89 -0.99 5.46
C PHE A 41 6.24 -1.03 6.18
N GLU A 42 6.86 -2.21 6.32
CA GLU A 42 8.24 -2.32 6.82
C GLU A 42 9.22 -1.58 5.89
N GLY A 43 9.06 -1.69 4.58
CA GLY A 43 9.86 -0.95 3.60
C GLY A 43 9.66 0.57 3.67
N ILE A 44 8.41 1.03 3.82
CA ILE A 44 8.08 2.45 3.99
C ILE A 44 8.71 3.02 5.26
N GLN A 45 8.65 2.28 6.38
CA GLN A 45 9.27 2.69 7.64
C GLN A 45 10.79 2.88 7.49
N GLN A 46 11.47 1.92 6.84
CA GLN A 46 12.90 2.00 6.59
C GLN A 46 13.28 3.18 5.67
N GLN A 47 12.38 3.62 4.78
CA GLN A 47 12.57 4.82 3.97
C GLN A 47 12.42 6.09 4.82
N ALA A 48 11.37 6.16 5.64
CA ALA A 48 11.11 7.30 6.52
C ALA A 48 12.25 7.56 7.51
N GLU A 49 12.87 6.51 8.04
CA GLU A 49 14.00 6.60 8.98
C GLU A 49 15.28 7.20 8.38
N ARG A 50 15.39 7.31 7.04
CA ARG A 50 16.56 7.91 6.37
C ARG A 50 16.61 9.43 6.51
N GLY A 51 15.51 10.08 6.91
CA GLY A 51 15.49 11.48 7.30
C GLY A 51 15.55 12.50 6.17
N ASP A 52 15.23 12.12 4.93
CA ASP A 52 15.23 12.98 3.74
C ASP A 52 13.84 13.54 3.37
N ASP A 53 12.87 13.46 4.30
CA ASP A 53 11.45 13.83 4.10
C ASP A 53 10.78 13.12 2.89
N SER A 54 11.38 12.04 2.36
CA SER A 54 10.84 11.27 1.24
C SER A 54 9.54 10.55 1.58
N VAL A 55 9.28 10.29 2.86
CA VAL A 55 8.06 9.68 3.38
C VAL A 55 7.56 10.46 4.58
N ARG A 56 6.38 11.07 4.45
CA ARG A 56 5.69 11.83 5.51
C ARG A 56 4.29 11.32 5.80
N CYS A 57 3.66 10.68 4.82
CA CYS A 57 2.29 10.19 4.91
C CYS A 57 2.11 8.97 4.00
N VAL A 58 1.25 8.05 4.41
CA VAL A 58 0.81 6.92 3.58
C VAL A 58 -0.68 7.05 3.30
N LEU A 59 -1.05 7.12 2.03
CA LEU A 59 -2.42 7.00 1.56
C LEU A 59 -2.68 5.54 1.17
N ILE A 60 -3.62 4.90 1.85
CA ILE A 60 -4.08 3.56 1.48
C ILE A 60 -5.40 3.70 0.71
N ALA A 61 -5.47 3.10 -0.46
CA ALA A 61 -6.66 3.07 -1.31
C ALA A 61 -6.97 1.63 -1.75
N GLY A 62 -8.22 1.36 -2.11
CA GLY A 62 -8.57 0.16 -2.86
C GLY A 62 -8.68 0.48 -4.34
N GLU A 63 -8.34 -0.47 -5.21
CA GLU A 63 -8.53 -0.31 -6.64
C GLU A 63 -10.04 -0.29 -7.00
N GLY A 64 -10.41 0.66 -7.85
CA GLY A 64 -11.78 0.81 -8.35
C GLY A 64 -12.70 1.48 -7.33
N GLY A 65 -13.91 0.95 -7.16
CA GLY A 65 -14.98 1.58 -6.37
C GLY A 65 -15.07 1.13 -4.91
N ALA A 66 -14.19 0.24 -4.45
CA ALA A 66 -14.23 -0.31 -3.09
C ALA A 66 -12.86 -0.22 -2.43
N PHE A 67 -12.83 0.13 -1.14
CA PHE A 67 -11.59 0.11 -0.36
C PHE A 67 -11.14 -1.34 -0.07
N CYS A 68 -11.88 -2.03 0.78
CA CYS A 68 -11.74 -3.45 1.10
C CYS A 68 -13.07 -3.92 1.71
N ALA A 69 -13.61 -5.04 1.24
CA ALA A 69 -14.77 -5.69 1.83
C ALA A 69 -14.43 -6.46 3.11
#